data_AF-A0A0E3W2B6-F1
#
_entry.id   AF-A0A0E3W2B6-F1
#
_cell.length_a   1.000
_cell.length_b   1.000
_cell.length_c   1.000
_cell.angle_alpha   90.00
_cell.angle_beta   90.00
_cell.angle_gamma   90.00
#
_symmetry.space_group_name_H-M   'P 1'
#
loop_
_entity.id
_entity.type
_entity.pdbx_description
1 polymer ?
#
loop_
_entity_poly.entity_id
_entity_poly.type
_entity_poly.pdbx_seq_one_letter_code
_entity_poly.pdbx_strand_id
1 'polypeptide(L)'
;MDGIPLHKGGPTQLWPILMRVVELPLAPIMMIAVFCGSSKPSCLEAYLRQLIEEANELISAGFQIGGKTLGFNVKAIIADLPARAFVKATTNFNEYHGCIQHSTCVGEWHRAGKKIIFDAVGAPLRTDEGFRRRECPGHHQVWRSPLEDLKNFDMVNTN
;
A
#
# COMPACT_ATOMS: atom_id res chain seq x y z
N MET A 1 -6.98 1.55 -3.06
CA MET A 1 -7.31 1.99 -1.68
C MET A 1 -7.23 3.50 -1.67
N ASP A 2 -8.32 4.15 -1.30
CA ASP A 2 -8.42 5.61 -1.24
C ASP A 2 -9.51 6.00 -0.22
N GLY A 3 -9.38 7.17 0.40
CA GLY A 3 -10.36 7.72 1.33
C GLY A 3 -11.38 8.57 0.58
N ILE A 4 -12.63 8.12 0.51
CA ILE A 4 -13.69 8.82 -0.21
C ILE A 4 -14.65 9.47 0.80
N PRO A 5 -14.90 10.79 0.73
CA PRO A 5 -15.86 11.46 1.61
C PRO A 5 -17.27 10.96 1.31
N LEU A 6 -18.02 10.60 2.37
CA LEU A 6 -19.39 10.09 2.22
C LEU A 6 -20.41 11.21 1.97
N HIS A 7 -20.16 12.41 2.51
CA HIS A 7 -21.03 13.56 2.39
C HIS A 7 -20.21 14.83 2.14
N LYS A 8 -20.77 15.80 1.41
CA LYS A 8 -20.09 17.07 1.03
C LYS A 8 -19.72 18.01 2.20
N GLY A 9 -19.98 17.63 3.45
CA GLY A 9 -19.69 18.46 4.62
C GLY A 9 -19.56 17.73 5.96
N GLY A 10 -19.51 16.38 5.95
CA GLY A 10 -19.32 15.58 7.16
C GLY A 10 -17.90 15.02 7.23
N PRO A 11 -17.35 14.77 8.43
CA PRO A 11 -16.01 14.19 8.57
C PRO A 11 -15.95 12.73 8.12
N THR A 12 -17.11 12.09 7.90
CA THR A 12 -17.20 10.67 7.55
C THR A 12 -16.57 10.36 6.19
N GLN A 13 -15.61 9.44 6.22
CA GLN A 13 -14.87 8.93 5.08
C GLN A 13 -15.04 7.41 5.00
N LEU A 14 -15.13 6.90 3.78
CA LEU A 14 -15.04 5.49 3.47
C LEU A 14 -13.64 5.15 2.96
N TRP A 15 -13.10 4.05 3.44
CA TRP A 15 -11.83 3.49 2.98
C TRP A 15 -12.09 2.07 2.45
N PRO A 16 -12.58 1.94 1.21
CA PRO A 16 -12.83 0.64 0.60
C PRO A 16 -11.54 -0.06 0.17
N ILE A 17 -11.52 -1.37 0.35
CA ILE A 17 -10.58 -2.28 -0.28
C ILE A 17 -11.31 -2.88 -1.49
N LEU A 18 -10.81 -2.53 -2.68
CA LEU A 18 -11.35 -2.95 -3.95
C LEU A 18 -10.42 -3.97 -4.61
N MET A 19 -11.01 -4.97 -5.25
CA MET A 19 -10.30 -6.06 -5.94
C MET A 19 -10.73 -6.14 -7.40
N ARG A 20 -9.74 -6.37 -8.28
CA ARG A 20 -9.94 -6.72 -9.68
C ARG A 20 -9.22 -8.03 -9.97
N VAL A 21 -9.92 -9.00 -10.54
CA VAL A 21 -9.32 -10.26 -11.00
C VAL A 21 -8.74 -10.03 -12.38
N VAL A 22 -7.42 -10.23 -12.55
CA VAL A 22 -6.70 -9.92 -13.80
C VAL A 22 -7.13 -10.86 -14.92
N GLU A 23 -7.38 -12.11 -14.58
CA GLU A 23 -7.75 -13.21 -15.47
C GLU A 23 -9.22 -13.10 -15.94
N LEU A 24 -10.02 -12.22 -15.33
CA LEU A 24 -11.41 -11.96 -15.69
C LEU A 24 -11.59 -10.48 -16.02
N PRO A 25 -11.13 -10.00 -17.19
CA PRO A 25 -11.12 -8.58 -17.53
C PRO A 25 -12.53 -7.97 -17.66
N LEU A 26 -13.54 -8.80 -17.90
CA LEU A 26 -14.95 -8.38 -17.98
C LEU A 26 -15.64 -8.39 -16.60
N ALA A 27 -15.04 -8.97 -15.57
CA ALA A 27 -15.61 -8.96 -14.24
C ALA A 27 -15.55 -7.53 -13.65
N PRO A 28 -16.59 -7.10 -12.94
CA PRO A 28 -16.57 -5.79 -12.29
C PRO A 28 -15.52 -5.76 -11.17
N ILE A 29 -15.08 -4.55 -10.82
CA ILE A 29 -14.32 -4.34 -9.60
C ILE A 29 -15.24 -4.67 -8.41
N MET A 30 -14.76 -5.52 -7.52
CA MET A 30 -15.50 -5.97 -6.34
C MET A 30 -14.99 -5.25 -5.09
N MET A 31 -15.89 -4.85 -4.21
CA MET A 31 -15.53 -4.41 -2.87
C MET A 31 -15.41 -5.64 -1.98
N ILE A 32 -14.25 -5.83 -1.36
CA ILE A 32 -14.00 -6.98 -0.48
C ILE A 32 -13.97 -6.61 1.00
N ALA A 33 -13.69 -5.33 1.31
CA ALA A 33 -13.81 -4.79 2.65
C ALA A 33 -14.04 -3.28 2.59
N VAL A 34 -14.59 -2.71 3.67
CA VAL A 34 -14.76 -1.27 3.81
C VAL A 34 -14.60 -0.85 5.27
N PHE A 35 -13.85 0.22 5.48
CA PHE A 35 -13.85 0.95 6.74
C PHE A 35 -14.66 2.23 6.59
N CYS A 36 -15.43 2.59 7.62
CA CYS A 36 -16.19 3.83 7.70
C CYS A 36 -15.88 4.52 9.03
N GLY A 37 -15.45 5.77 8.97
CA GLY A 37 -15.14 6.55 10.17
C GLY A 37 -15.01 8.03 9.87
N SER A 38 -14.83 8.86 10.90
CA SER A 38 -14.63 10.32 10.76
C SER A 38 -13.24 10.72 10.25
N SER A 39 -12.38 9.74 9.98
CA SER A 39 -11.01 9.92 9.49
C SER A 39 -10.53 8.62 8.83
N LYS A 40 -9.28 8.59 8.36
CA LYS A 40 -8.64 7.35 7.93
C LYS A 40 -8.54 6.33 9.08
N PRO A 41 -8.43 5.02 8.80
CA PRO A 41 -8.27 4.01 9.84
C PRO A 41 -7.14 4.39 10.79
N SER A 42 -7.41 4.45 12.09
CA SER A 42 -6.40 4.80 13.10
C SER A 42 -5.44 3.64 13.36
N CYS A 43 -5.90 2.41 13.17
CA CYS A 43 -5.14 1.19 13.34
C CYS A 43 -5.07 0.44 12.01
N LEU A 44 -3.90 0.47 11.36
CA LEU A 44 -3.68 -0.22 10.10
C LEU A 44 -3.75 -1.75 10.27
N GLU A 45 -3.33 -2.24 11.44
CA GLU A 45 -3.43 -3.65 11.82
C GLU A 45 -4.88 -4.15 11.74
N ALA A 46 -5.80 -3.48 12.44
CA ALA A 46 -7.21 -3.82 12.41
C ALA A 46 -7.85 -3.65 11.03
N TYR A 47 -7.32 -2.75 10.20
CA TYR A 47 -7.83 -2.51 8.85
C TYR A 47 -7.41 -3.58 7.83
N LEU A 48 -6.19 -4.11 7.92
CA LEU A 48 -5.64 -5.02 6.90
C LEU A 48 -5.46 -6.46 7.37
N ARG A 49 -5.40 -6.75 8.67
CA ARG A 49 -5.01 -8.09 9.17
C ARG A 49 -5.82 -9.22 8.56
N GLN A 50 -7.14 -9.10 8.59
CA GLN A 50 -8.05 -10.10 8.02
C GLN A 50 -7.76 -10.35 6.53
N LEU A 51 -7.58 -9.29 5.73
CA LEU A 51 -7.23 -9.40 4.32
C LEU A 51 -5.93 -10.17 4.11
N ILE A 52 -4.91 -9.90 4.93
CA ILE A 52 -3.59 -10.52 4.78
C ILE A 52 -3.59 -11.99 5.19
N GLU A 53 -4.32 -12.34 6.25
CA GLU A 53 -4.51 -13.73 6.66
C GLU A 53 -5.22 -14.54 5.58
N GLU A 54 -6.39 -14.07 5.12
CA GLU A 54 -7.17 -14.73 4.07
C GLU A 54 -6.37 -14.83 2.75
N ALA A 55 -5.68 -13.76 2.34
CA ALA A 55 -4.83 -13.78 1.15
C ALA A 55 -3.69 -14.79 1.29
N ASN A 56 -3.05 -14.87 2.46
CA ASN A 56 -1.96 -15.82 2.70
C ASN A 56 -2.43 -17.27 2.71
N GLU A 57 -3.62 -17.54 3.22
CA GLU A 57 -4.25 -18.86 3.12
C GLU A 57 -4.48 -19.23 1.66
N LEU A 58 -5.08 -18.33 0.86
CA LEU A 58 -5.30 -18.53 -0.57
C LEU A 58 -4.00 -18.69 -1.37
N ILE A 59 -2.96 -17.91 -1.05
CA ILE A 59 -1.63 -18.05 -1.68
C ILE A 59 -1.03 -19.43 -1.38
N SER A 60 -1.22 -19.95 -0.16
CA SER A 60 -0.59 -21.19 0.28
C SER A 60 -1.35 -22.44 -0.18
N ALA A 61 -2.68 -22.40 -0.11
CA ALA A 61 -3.54 -23.56 -0.39
C ALA A 61 -4.21 -23.52 -1.77
N GLY A 62 -4.31 -22.34 -2.38
CA GLY A 62 -5.18 -22.12 -3.54
C GLY A 62 -6.66 -22.18 -3.16
N PHE A 63 -7.52 -22.25 -4.17
CA PHE A 63 -8.97 -22.40 -4.01
C PHE A 63 -9.55 -23.32 -5.10
N GLN A 64 -10.74 -23.89 -4.86
CA GLN A 64 -11.36 -24.87 -5.77
C GLN A 64 -12.44 -24.23 -6.63
N ILE A 65 -12.35 -24.39 -7.95
CA ILE A 65 -13.45 -24.09 -8.90
C ILE A 65 -13.60 -25.26 -9.86
N GLY A 66 -14.81 -25.83 -9.95
CA GLY A 66 -15.10 -26.92 -10.89
C GLY A 66 -14.22 -28.16 -10.71
N GLY A 67 -13.85 -28.47 -9.46
CA GLY A 67 -12.97 -29.60 -9.12
C GLY A 67 -11.49 -29.40 -9.43
N LYS A 68 -11.08 -28.18 -9.82
CA LYS A 68 -9.68 -27.81 -10.04
C LYS A 68 -9.19 -26.85 -8.98
N THR A 69 -8.01 -27.13 -8.42
CA THR A 69 -7.29 -26.19 -7.56
C THR A 69 -6.67 -25.09 -8.42
N LEU A 70 -7.02 -23.85 -8.15
CA LEU A 70 -6.44 -22.67 -8.77
C LEU A 70 -5.55 -21.95 -7.77
N GLY A 71 -4.39 -21.48 -8.25
CA GLY A 71 -3.50 -20.63 -7.46
C GLY A 71 -4.07 -19.22 -7.32
N PHE A 72 -3.69 -18.56 -6.24
CA PHE A 72 -4.02 -17.15 -5.98
C PHE A 72 -2.73 -16.38 -5.73
N ASN A 73 -2.62 -15.18 -6.30
CA ASN A 73 -1.52 -14.27 -6.00
C ASN A 73 -1.99 -12.81 -6.09
N VAL A 74 -1.47 -11.96 -5.19
CA VAL A 74 -1.73 -10.53 -5.22
C VAL A 74 -0.72 -9.89 -6.15
N LYS A 75 -1.17 -9.46 -7.34
CA LYS A 75 -0.27 -8.85 -8.33
C LYS A 75 0.20 -7.45 -7.93
N ALA A 76 -0.74 -6.59 -7.52
CA ALA A 76 -0.43 -5.21 -7.18
C ALA A 76 -1.45 -4.63 -6.20
N ILE A 77 -0.98 -3.74 -5.33
CA ILE A 77 -1.83 -2.89 -4.50
C ILE A 77 -1.83 -1.48 -5.09
N ILE A 78 -2.99 -1.05 -5.58
CA ILE A 78 -3.15 0.24 -6.22
C ILE A 78 -3.75 1.22 -5.22
N ALA A 79 -3.02 2.30 -4.97
CA ALA A 79 -3.41 3.40 -4.10
C ALA A 79 -2.78 4.71 -4.60
N ASP A 80 -3.44 5.82 -4.29
CA ASP A 80 -2.87 7.16 -4.45
C ASP A 80 -1.66 7.36 -3.51
N LEU A 81 -0.94 8.47 -3.63
CA LEU A 81 0.32 8.65 -2.89
C LEU A 81 0.13 8.67 -1.36
N PRO A 82 -0.82 9.44 -0.79
CA PRO A 82 -1.09 9.40 0.65
C PRO A 82 -1.54 8.03 1.16
N ALA A 83 -2.49 7.36 0.49
CA ALA A 83 -2.96 6.06 0.94
C ALA A 83 -1.87 5.00 0.79
N ARG A 84 -1.04 5.06 -0.26
CA ARG A 84 0.12 4.18 -0.44
C ARG A 84 1.12 4.32 0.71
N ALA A 85 1.47 5.56 1.10
CA ALA A 85 2.37 5.78 2.22
C ALA A 85 1.77 5.24 3.53
N PHE A 86 0.48 5.49 3.75
CA PHE A 86 -0.24 4.99 4.90
C PHE A 86 -0.24 3.45 4.99
N VAL A 87 -0.68 2.76 3.93
CA VAL A 87 -0.78 1.28 3.94
C VAL A 87 0.58 0.59 3.94
N LYS A 88 1.65 1.26 3.49
CA LYS A 88 3.02 0.73 3.58
C LYS A 88 3.74 1.11 4.87
N ALA A 89 3.12 1.91 5.74
CA ALA A 89 3.77 2.51 6.91
C ALA A 89 5.08 3.24 6.56
N THR A 90 5.05 4.06 5.50
CA THR A 90 6.18 4.90 5.06
C THR A 90 5.89 6.39 5.28
N THR A 91 6.93 7.21 5.19
CA THR A 91 6.79 8.67 5.17
C THR A 91 6.08 9.14 3.91
N ASN A 92 5.39 10.28 4.02
CA ASN A 92 4.61 10.82 2.91
C ASN A 92 5.52 11.38 1.81
N PHE A 93 4.98 11.48 0.60
CA PHE A 93 5.71 11.95 -0.58
C PHE A 93 6.24 13.39 -0.48
N ASN A 94 5.75 14.17 0.48
CA ASN A 94 6.14 15.56 0.73
C ASN A 94 7.18 15.70 1.86
N GLU A 95 7.72 14.59 2.35
CA GLU A 95 8.75 14.56 3.41
C GLU A 95 10.13 14.26 2.83
N TYR A 96 11.19 14.58 3.57
CA TYR A 96 12.59 14.43 3.13
C TYR A 96 12.92 13.00 2.66
N HIS A 97 12.38 11.96 3.28
CA HIS A 97 12.61 10.56 2.88
C HIS A 97 11.43 9.95 2.10
N GLY A 98 10.55 10.81 1.58
CA GLY A 98 9.30 10.45 0.91
C GLY A 98 9.42 10.03 -0.55
N CYS A 99 10.63 9.77 -1.06
CA CYS A 99 10.81 9.50 -2.49
C CYS A 99 9.97 8.31 -2.96
N ILE A 100 9.03 8.59 -3.88
CA ILE A 100 8.02 7.64 -4.38
C ILE A 100 8.62 6.64 -5.37
N GLN A 101 9.68 7.01 -6.10
CA GLN A 101 10.39 6.14 -7.05
C GLN A 101 11.21 5.04 -6.36
N HIS A 102 10.94 4.81 -5.07
CA HIS A 102 11.59 3.83 -4.24
C HIS A 102 13.11 3.94 -4.21
N SER A 103 13.68 5.12 -4.43
CA SER A 103 15.11 5.35 -4.24
C SER A 103 15.41 5.85 -2.83
N THR A 104 16.63 5.61 -2.36
CA THR A 104 17.14 6.06 -1.06
C THR A 104 17.44 7.55 -0.99
N CYS A 105 17.09 8.34 -2.03
CA CYS A 105 17.37 9.76 -2.04
C CYS A 105 16.63 10.51 -0.92
N VAL A 106 17.26 11.58 -0.46
CA VAL A 106 16.71 12.52 0.50
C VAL A 106 16.38 13.78 -0.27
N GLY A 107 15.12 14.22 -0.19
CA GLY A 107 14.67 15.44 -0.83
C GLY A 107 15.21 16.67 -0.12
N GLU A 108 15.12 17.82 -0.76
CA GLU A 108 15.56 19.09 -0.23
C GLU A 108 14.41 20.11 -0.20
N TRP A 109 14.44 21.02 0.78
CA TRP A 109 13.45 22.08 0.87
C TRP A 109 13.69 23.18 -0.17
N HIS A 110 12.85 23.19 -1.19
CA HIS A 110 12.87 24.23 -2.21
C HIS A 110 12.10 25.47 -1.75
N ARG A 111 12.84 26.49 -1.28
CA ARG A 111 12.28 27.71 -0.65
C ARG A 111 11.26 28.43 -1.53
N ALA A 112 11.56 28.63 -2.82
CA ALA A 112 10.69 29.37 -3.73
C ALA A 112 9.36 28.66 -3.99
N GLY A 113 9.39 27.33 -4.05
CA GLY A 113 8.19 26.51 -4.27
C GLY A 113 7.49 26.04 -3.00
N LYS A 114 8.06 26.34 -1.82
CA LYS A 114 7.60 25.88 -0.49
C LYS A 114 7.25 24.38 -0.49
N LYS A 115 8.13 23.56 -1.04
CA LYS A 115 7.94 22.11 -1.22
C LYS A 115 9.25 21.36 -1.10
N ILE A 116 9.17 20.07 -0.80
CA ILE A 116 10.31 19.16 -0.96
C ILE A 116 10.45 18.81 -2.44
N ILE A 117 11.69 18.82 -2.94
CA ILE A 117 12.05 18.34 -4.28
C ILE A 117 13.05 17.19 -4.15
N PHE A 118 13.00 16.25 -5.10
CA PHE A 118 13.94 15.16 -5.22
C PHE A 118 14.65 15.29 -6.56
N ASP A 119 15.89 15.73 -6.55
CA ASP A 119 16.71 16.02 -7.74
C ASP A 119 17.93 15.11 -7.87
N ALA A 120 18.14 14.21 -6.91
CA ALA A 120 19.19 13.21 -6.94
C ALA A 120 19.08 12.30 -8.18
N VAL A 121 20.16 12.24 -8.95
CA VAL A 121 20.29 11.33 -10.11
C VAL A 121 21.10 10.10 -9.71
N GLY A 122 20.60 8.91 -10.02
CA GLY A 122 21.32 7.66 -9.75
C GLY A 122 21.36 7.24 -8.29
N ALA A 123 20.44 7.73 -7.45
CA ALA A 123 20.33 7.27 -6.07
C ALA A 123 20.03 5.76 -6.03
N PRO A 124 20.62 5.00 -5.08
CA PRO A 124 20.36 3.57 -4.95
C PRO A 124 18.87 3.27 -4.79
N LEU A 125 18.36 2.31 -5.55
CA LEU A 125 17.00 1.81 -5.41
C LEU A 125 16.87 0.99 -4.12
N ARG A 126 15.72 1.11 -3.46
CA ARG A 126 15.34 0.24 -2.36
C ARG A 126 15.06 -1.16 -2.90
N THR A 127 15.25 -2.15 -2.05
CA THR A 127 14.90 -3.55 -2.31
C THR A 127 13.82 -3.99 -1.33
N ASP A 128 13.07 -5.04 -1.65
CA ASP A 128 12.11 -5.64 -0.71
C ASP A 128 12.78 -6.02 0.61
N GLU A 129 13.93 -6.69 0.54
CA GLU A 129 14.70 -7.07 1.72
C GLU A 129 15.13 -5.86 2.55
N GLY A 130 15.68 -4.82 1.91
CA GLY A 130 16.11 -3.60 2.59
C GLY A 130 14.95 -2.84 3.22
N PHE A 131 13.78 -2.83 2.57
CA PHE A 131 12.54 -2.27 3.10
C PHE A 131 12.10 -2.98 4.39
N ARG A 132 12.14 -4.32 4.40
CA ARG A 132 11.74 -5.16 5.55
C ARG A 132 12.74 -5.08 6.71
N ARG A 133 14.02 -4.95 6.39
CA ARG A 133 15.11 -4.71 7.35
C ARG A 133 15.21 -3.26 7.84
N ARG A 134 14.42 -2.36 7.26
CA ARG A 134 14.38 -0.93 7.61
C ARG A 134 15.72 -0.21 7.40
N GLU A 135 16.46 -0.55 6.33
CA GLU A 135 17.78 0.03 6.02
C GLU A 135 17.76 1.56 5.79
N CYS A 136 16.59 2.13 5.52
CA CYS A 136 16.37 3.57 5.42
C CYS A 136 15.39 4.04 6.50
N PRO A 137 15.79 4.22 7.77
CA PRO A 137 14.87 4.45 8.88
C PRO A 137 13.94 5.66 8.69
N GLY A 138 14.46 6.77 8.11
CA GLY A 138 13.65 7.96 7.84
C GLY A 138 12.53 7.76 6.81
N HIS A 139 12.59 6.68 6.01
CA HIS A 139 11.52 6.32 5.08
C HIS A 139 10.33 5.65 5.77
N HIS A 140 10.50 5.15 6.99
CA HIS A 140 9.51 4.32 7.66
C HIS A 140 8.86 5.05 8.83
N GLN A 141 7.59 4.72 9.07
CA GLN A 141 6.92 5.04 10.32
C GLN A 141 7.48 4.15 11.43
N VAL A 142 7.19 4.52 12.68
CA VAL A 142 7.61 3.76 13.88
C VAL A 142 6.96 2.37 13.93
N TRP A 143 5.77 2.22 13.34
CA TRP A 143 5.05 0.95 13.25
C TRP A 143 5.29 0.23 11.93
N ARG A 144 4.95 -1.07 11.89
CA ARG A 144 5.00 -1.89 10.67
C ARG A 144 3.62 -2.00 10.04
N SER A 145 3.62 -2.29 8.74
CA SER A 145 2.38 -2.57 8.02
C SER A 145 2.12 -4.08 7.98
N PRO A 146 0.86 -4.52 8.17
CA PRO A 146 0.43 -5.88 7.84
C PRO A 146 0.80 -6.35 6.44
N LEU A 147 0.94 -5.44 5.48
CA LEU A 147 1.35 -5.78 4.11
C LEU A 147 2.72 -6.45 4.07
N GLU A 148 3.57 -6.21 5.07
CA GLU A 148 4.85 -6.92 5.19
C GLU A 148 4.64 -8.42 5.43
N ASP A 149 3.51 -8.88 5.96
CA ASP A 149 3.27 -10.31 6.17
C ASP A 149 2.69 -11.01 4.93
N LEU A 150 2.38 -10.26 3.86
CA LEU A 150 1.83 -10.83 2.63
C LEU A 150 2.90 -11.65 1.90
N LYS A 151 2.63 -12.94 1.73
CA LYS A 151 3.53 -13.87 1.03
C LYS A 151 3.62 -13.53 -0.45
N ASN A 152 4.79 -13.82 -1.05
CA ASN A 152 5.05 -13.64 -2.48
C ASN A 152 4.76 -12.22 -3.01
N PHE A 153 4.86 -11.21 -2.14
CA PHE A 153 4.62 -9.82 -2.48
C PHE A 153 5.83 -8.94 -2.15
N ASP A 154 6.33 -8.23 -3.15
CA ASP A 154 7.45 -7.29 -3.03
C ASP A 154 6.94 -5.91 -2.62
N MET A 155 7.43 -5.41 -1.48
CA MET A 155 7.03 -4.12 -0.90
C MET A 155 7.57 -2.91 -1.68
N VAL A 156 8.53 -3.10 -2.58
CA VAL A 156 9.15 -2.05 -3.38
C VAL A 156 8.71 -2.14 -4.84
N ASN A 157 8.97 -3.26 -5.50
CA ASN A 157 8.68 -3.45 -6.92
C ASN A 157 7.34 -4.15 -7.11
N THR A 158 6.33 -3.41 -7.54
CA THR A 158 5.09 -4.02 -8.03
C THR A 158 5.28 -4.44 -9.50
N ASN A 159 5.33 -5.74 -9.77
CA ASN A 159 5.38 -6.34 -11.12
C ASN A 159 4.05 -6.23 -11.89
#